data_AF-A0A4U5M1T9-F1
#
_entry.id   AF-A0A4U5M1T9-F1
#
_cell.length_a   1.000
_cell.length_b   1.000
_cell.length_c   1.000
_cell.angle_alpha   90.00
_cell.angle_beta   90.00
_cell.angle_gamma   90.00
#
_symmetry.space_group_name_H-M   'P 1'
#
loop_
_entity.id
_entity.type
_entity.pdbx_description
1 polymer ?
#
loop_
_entity_poly.entity_id
_entity_poly.type
_entity_poly.pdbx_seq_one_letter_code
_entity_poly.pdbx_strand_id
1 'polypeptide(L)'
;MPAVVGVDFTLIIVASIALERLLCTSHPMFHKRIEPKIYVGIACLCALIYAASFRILAYFTVVDFPVMCIAPFATFGVTVDVWFSSNFCINAGIVLSYVHIRRNVKTSVAGIVIHQNPFLAGTVVENAEYRKINKSLQTHVCVYLLGWASVSIMSILIVFIIAE
;
A
#
# COMPACT_ATOMS: atom_id res chain seq x y z
N MET A 1 6.84 -6.68 20.60
CA MET A 1 7.36 -6.25 19.29
C MET A 1 6.47 -5.15 18.68
N PRO A 2 6.60 -3.89 19.12
CA PRO A 2 5.76 -2.78 18.60
C PRO A 2 6.10 -2.39 17.15
N ALA A 3 7.36 -2.54 16.73
CA ALA A 3 7.81 -2.16 15.40
C ALA A 3 7.09 -2.93 14.28
N VAL A 4 6.97 -4.26 14.40
CA VAL A 4 6.31 -5.11 13.38
C VAL A 4 4.82 -4.78 13.25
N VAL A 5 4.14 -4.52 14.37
CA VAL A 5 2.72 -4.08 14.35
C VAL A 5 2.59 -2.75 13.61
N GLY A 6 3.54 -1.84 13.82
CA GLY A 6 3.60 -0.58 13.07
C GLY A 6 3.76 -0.79 11.57
N VAL A 7 4.58 -1.76 11.14
CA VAL A 7 4.80 -2.08 9.72
C VAL A 7 3.52 -2.67 9.09
N ASP A 8 2.90 -3.65 9.71
CA ASP A 8 1.67 -4.29 9.23
C ASP A 8 0.51 -3.29 9.13
N PHE A 9 0.37 -2.44 10.15
CA PHE A 9 -0.64 -1.38 10.15
C PHE A 9 -0.39 -0.39 9.02
N THR A 10 0.86 0.05 8.84
CA THR A 10 1.24 1.00 7.78
C THR A 10 0.95 0.42 6.39
N LEU A 11 1.20 -0.88 6.17
CA LEU A 11 0.91 -1.55 4.90
C LEU A 11 -0.58 -1.45 4.53
N ILE A 12 -1.47 -1.77 5.45
CA ILE A 12 -2.92 -1.73 5.18
C ILE A 12 -3.44 -0.31 5.00
N ILE A 13 -2.86 0.67 5.70
CA ILE A 13 -3.19 2.08 5.51
C ILE A 13 -2.74 2.57 4.13
N VAL A 14 -1.52 2.26 3.69
CA VAL A 14 -1.04 2.60 2.35
C VAL A 14 -1.87 1.88 1.27
N ALA A 15 -2.19 0.60 1.52
CA ALA A 15 -3.34 -0.17 1.03
C ALA A 15 -4.57 0.68 0.67
N SER A 16 -5.17 1.17 1.73
CA SER A 16 -6.45 1.87 1.72
C SER A 16 -6.35 3.23 1.02
N ILE A 17 -5.24 3.94 1.15
CA ILE A 17 -5.01 5.21 0.43
C ILE A 17 -4.91 4.97 -1.08
N ALA A 18 -4.22 3.91 -1.50
CA ALA A 18 -4.10 3.56 -2.91
C ALA A 18 -5.47 3.18 -3.51
N LEU A 19 -6.27 2.41 -2.76
CA LEU A 19 -7.63 2.03 -3.15
C LEU A 19 -8.57 3.24 -3.22
N GLU A 20 -8.50 4.16 -2.26
CA GLU A 20 -9.29 5.39 -2.27
C GLU A 20 -9.05 6.18 -3.56
N ARG A 21 -7.78 6.35 -3.95
CA ARG A 21 -7.41 7.04 -5.19
C ARG A 21 -7.90 6.32 -6.44
N LEU A 22 -7.87 4.99 -6.43
CA LEU A 22 -8.42 4.20 -7.51
C LEU A 22 -9.94 4.41 -7.65
N LEU A 23 -10.66 4.47 -6.53
CA LEU A 23 -12.10 4.77 -6.50
C LEU A 23 -12.39 6.18 -6.99
N CYS A 24 -11.65 7.20 -6.54
CA CYS A 24 -11.83 8.58 -6.98
C CYS A 24 -11.67 8.74 -8.50
N THR A 25 -10.73 8.00 -9.10
CA THR A 25 -10.39 8.14 -10.52
C THR A 25 -11.19 7.23 -11.44
N SER A 26 -11.58 6.04 -10.97
CA SER A 26 -12.31 5.07 -11.80
C SER A 26 -13.82 5.18 -11.62
N HIS A 27 -14.30 5.55 -10.43
CA HIS A 27 -15.71 5.54 -10.06
C HIS A 27 -16.07 6.74 -9.15
N PRO A 28 -15.99 7.99 -9.64
CA PRO A 28 -16.22 9.19 -8.82
C PRO A 28 -17.62 9.24 -8.18
N MET A 29 -18.63 8.67 -8.85
CA MET A 29 -20.00 8.61 -8.33
C MET A 29 -20.13 7.69 -7.11
N PHE A 30 -19.36 6.60 -7.05
CA PHE A 30 -19.35 5.72 -5.87
C PHE A 30 -18.60 6.35 -4.71
N HIS A 31 -17.47 7.02 -4.98
CA HIS A 31 -16.71 7.70 -3.94
C HIS A 31 -17.53 8.79 -3.25
N LYS A 32 -18.33 9.58 -3.98
CA LYS A 32 -19.20 10.63 -3.41
C LYS A 32 -20.24 10.09 -2.42
N ARG A 33 -20.61 8.81 -2.52
CA ARG A 33 -21.61 8.18 -1.65
C ARG A 33 -21.03 7.67 -0.34
N ILE A 34 -19.71 7.51 -0.26
CA ILE A 34 -19.01 6.99 0.92
C ILE A 34 -18.61 8.16 1.80
N GLU A 35 -19.03 8.14 3.06
CA GLU A 35 -18.56 9.14 4.03
C GLU A 35 -17.10 8.88 4.40
N PRO A 36 -16.23 9.92 4.42
CA PRO A 36 -14.81 9.75 4.68
C PRO A 36 -14.53 9.20 6.08
N LYS A 37 -15.37 9.55 7.08
CA LYS A 37 -15.26 9.04 8.45
C LYS A 37 -15.44 7.52 8.51
N ILE A 38 -16.44 7.01 7.78
CA ILE A 38 -16.74 5.57 7.72
C ILE A 38 -15.60 4.85 7.00
N TYR A 39 -15.09 5.42 5.90
CA TYR A 39 -13.98 4.83 5.15
C TYR A 39 -12.71 4.67 6.00
N VAL A 40 -12.30 5.72 6.71
CA VAL A 40 -11.12 5.67 7.59
C VAL A 40 -11.35 4.67 8.74
N GLY A 41 -12.56 4.62 9.29
CA GLY A 41 -12.92 3.63 10.31
C GLY A 41 -12.75 2.18 9.81
N ILE A 42 -13.23 1.88 8.60
CA ILE A 42 -13.08 0.57 7.96
C ILE A 42 -11.60 0.26 7.72
N ALA A 43 -10.83 1.22 7.19
CA ALA A 43 -9.39 1.04 6.94
C ALA A 43 -8.61 0.71 8.23
N CYS A 44 -8.87 1.44 9.31
CA CYS A 44 -8.25 1.18 10.62
C CYS A 44 -8.67 -0.19 11.18
N LEU A 45 -9.95 -0.55 11.05
CA LEU A 45 -10.45 -1.86 11.50
C LEU A 45 -9.78 -3.00 10.72
N CYS A 46 -9.68 -2.89 9.40
CA CYS A 46 -8.97 -3.86 8.57
C CYS A 46 -7.49 -3.98 8.97
N ALA A 47 -6.82 -2.86 9.25
CA ALA A 47 -5.43 -2.85 9.68
C ALA A 47 -5.24 -3.55 11.05
N LEU A 48 -6.16 -3.33 11.99
CA LEU A 48 -6.16 -4.01 13.28
C LEU A 48 -6.43 -5.51 13.14
N ILE A 49 -7.41 -5.92 12.32
CA ILE A 49 -7.72 -7.33 12.07
C ILE A 49 -6.52 -8.03 11.44
N TYR A 50 -5.88 -7.40 10.45
CA TYR A 50 -4.69 -7.94 9.79
C TYR A 50 -3.55 -8.14 10.80
N ALA A 51 -3.22 -7.11 11.58
CA ALA A 51 -2.18 -7.18 12.60
C ALA A 51 -2.50 -8.24 13.69
N ALA A 52 -3.76 -8.33 14.13
CA ALA A 52 -4.19 -9.33 15.10
C ALA A 52 -4.07 -10.76 14.55
N SER A 53 -4.44 -10.98 13.28
CA SER A 53 -4.38 -12.29 12.62
C SER A 53 -2.96 -12.84 12.59
N PHE A 54 -1.97 -12.02 12.20
CA PHE A 54 -0.57 -12.43 12.20
C PHE A 54 -0.01 -12.65 13.61
N ARG A 55 -0.54 -11.97 14.63
CA ARG A 55 -0.15 -12.20 16.03
C ARG A 55 -0.69 -13.51 16.58
N ILE A 56 -1.94 -13.83 16.26
CA ILE A 56 -2.53 -15.12 16.61
C ILE A 56 -1.75 -16.23 15.92
N LEU A 57 -1.44 -16.07 14.63
CA LEU A 57 -0.64 -17.04 13.88
C LEU A 57 0.77 -17.19 14.48
N ALA A 58 1.42 -16.08 14.84
CA ALA A 58 2.72 -16.11 15.50
C ALA A 58 2.68 -16.83 16.85
N TYR A 59 1.64 -16.60 17.67
CA TYR A 59 1.47 -17.26 18.96
C TYR A 59 1.43 -18.79 18.85
N PHE A 60 0.72 -19.32 17.85
CA PHE A 60 0.66 -20.77 17.61
C PHE A 60 1.98 -21.36 17.08
N THR A 61 2.90 -20.53 16.58
CA THR A 61 4.17 -20.96 16.00
C THR A 61 5.40 -20.59 16.82
N VAL A 62 5.22 -19.99 18.00
CA VAL A 62 6.32 -19.72 18.93
C VAL A 62 6.85 -21.06 19.44
N VAL A 63 8.15 -21.28 19.26
CA VAL A 63 8.90 -22.38 19.88
C VAL A 63 9.80 -21.75 20.94
N ASP A 64 9.90 -22.36 22.13
CA ASP A 64 10.65 -21.86 23.29
C ASP A 64 12.18 -21.91 23.09
N PHE A 65 12.70 -21.12 22.16
CA PHE A 65 14.14 -20.91 22.00
C PHE A 65 14.53 -19.47 22.37
N PRO A 66 15.64 -19.26 23.09
CA PRO A 66 16.13 -17.91 23.41
C PRO A 66 16.70 -17.25 22.15
N VAL A 67 15.89 -16.47 21.47
CA VAL A 67 16.23 -15.80 20.21
C VAL A 67 16.21 -14.29 20.39
N MET A 68 17.19 -13.61 19.78
CA MET A 68 17.32 -12.16 19.82
C MET A 68 16.05 -11.50 19.28
N CYS A 69 15.62 -10.39 19.89
CA CYS A 69 14.41 -9.62 19.56
C CYS A 69 14.47 -8.89 18.20
N ILE A 70 14.92 -9.57 17.15
CA ILE A 70 14.88 -9.10 15.76
C ILE A 70 13.81 -9.95 15.06
N ALA A 71 12.84 -9.26 14.44
CA ALA A 71 11.54 -9.78 14.05
C ALA A 71 11.48 -11.10 13.24
N PRO A 72 12.42 -11.45 12.34
CA PRO A 72 12.32 -12.72 11.61
C PRO A 72 13.00 -13.90 12.34
N PHE A 73 13.73 -13.66 13.42
CA PHE A 73 14.47 -14.71 14.12
C PHE A 73 13.74 -15.31 15.32
N ALA A 74 12.58 -14.77 15.69
CA ALA A 74 11.74 -15.30 16.78
C ALA A 74 10.64 -16.26 16.32
N THR A 75 10.34 -16.26 15.02
CA THR A 75 9.37 -17.15 14.39
C THR A 75 10.07 -17.81 13.22
N PHE A 76 10.36 -19.10 13.31
CA PHE A 76 10.83 -19.89 12.17
C PHE A 76 9.66 -20.68 11.58
N GLY A 77 9.67 -20.91 10.27
CA GLY A 77 8.67 -21.74 9.58
C GLY A 77 7.56 -20.98 8.85
N VAL A 78 6.45 -21.68 8.61
CA VAL A 78 5.38 -21.30 7.67
C VAL A 78 4.80 -19.90 7.90
N THR A 79 4.78 -19.41 9.15
CA THR A 79 4.27 -18.06 9.48
C THR A 79 5.04 -16.96 8.77
N VAL A 80 6.37 -17.09 8.63
CA VAL A 80 7.20 -16.07 7.97
C VAL A 80 6.93 -16.07 6.47
N ASP A 81 6.79 -17.25 5.86
CA ASP A 81 6.49 -17.37 4.42
C ASP A 81 5.12 -16.78 4.09
N VAL A 82 4.11 -17.07 4.92
CA VAL A 82 2.75 -16.52 4.76
C VAL A 82 2.77 -15.01 4.95
N TRP A 83 3.49 -14.50 5.95
CA TRP A 83 3.62 -13.05 6.16
C TRP A 83 4.30 -12.36 4.99
N PHE A 84 5.43 -12.90 4.51
CA PHE A 84 6.16 -12.35 3.38
C PHE A 84 5.33 -12.39 2.09
N SER A 85 4.65 -13.51 1.81
CA SER A 85 3.76 -13.67 0.66
C SER A 85 2.60 -12.68 0.69
N SER A 86 1.93 -12.53 1.83
CA SER A 86 0.85 -11.56 2.02
C SER A 86 1.33 -10.11 1.79
N ASN A 87 2.47 -9.75 2.37
CA ASN A 87 3.09 -8.44 2.18
C ASN A 87 3.40 -8.17 0.70
N PHE A 88 3.95 -9.16 -0.01
CA PHE A 88 4.22 -9.07 -1.44
C PHE A 88 2.93 -8.85 -2.26
N CYS A 89 1.88 -9.62 -2.00
CA CYS A 89 0.60 -9.49 -2.69
C CYS A 89 -0.03 -8.09 -2.50
N ILE A 90 -0.01 -7.56 -1.27
CA ILE A 90 -0.58 -6.24 -0.98
C ILE A 90 0.25 -5.13 -1.67
N ASN A 91 1.58 -5.21 -1.60
CA ASN A 91 2.47 -4.27 -2.29
C ASN A 91 2.29 -4.31 -3.82
N ALA A 92 2.13 -5.50 -4.40
CA ALA A 92 1.81 -5.65 -5.82
C ALA A 92 0.45 -5.01 -6.17
N GLY A 93 -0.56 -5.18 -5.31
CA GLY A 93 -1.86 -4.51 -5.44
C GLY A 93 -1.75 -2.98 -5.42
N ILE A 94 -0.92 -2.42 -4.54
CA ILE A 94 -0.62 -0.98 -4.50
C ILE A 94 -0.05 -0.55 -5.86
N VAL A 95 0.98 -1.21 -6.37
CA VAL A 95 1.59 -0.87 -7.67
C VAL A 95 0.58 -0.92 -8.80
N LEU A 96 -0.24 -1.98 -8.87
CA LEU A 96 -1.26 -2.16 -9.90
C LEU A 96 -2.29 -1.04 -9.87
N SER A 97 -2.74 -0.62 -8.68
CA SER A 97 -3.70 0.48 -8.55
C SER A 97 -3.14 1.80 -9.11
N TYR A 98 -1.87 2.13 -8.82
CA TYR A 98 -1.21 3.32 -9.37
C TYR A 98 -1.00 3.25 -10.89
N VAL A 99 -0.65 2.07 -11.42
CA VAL A 99 -0.55 1.85 -12.87
C VAL A 99 -1.91 2.05 -13.54
N HIS A 100 -2.99 1.55 -12.92
CA HIS A 100 -4.35 1.69 -13.43
C HIS A 100 -4.80 3.15 -13.45
N ILE A 101 -4.56 3.90 -12.36
CA ILE A 101 -4.81 5.35 -12.29
C ILE A 101 -4.09 6.08 -13.43
N ARG A 102 -2.80 5.78 -13.64
CA ARG A 102 -2.00 6.42 -14.69
C ARG A 102 -2.55 6.13 -16.09
N ARG A 103 -3.11 4.94 -16.33
CA ARG A 103 -3.76 4.59 -17.61
C ARG A 103 -5.06 5.38 -17.81
N ASN A 104 -5.93 5.43 -16.80
CA ASN A 104 -7.22 6.12 -16.89
C ASN A 104 -7.08 7.64 -17.10
N VAL A 105 -6.09 8.26 -16.46
CA VAL A 105 -5.81 9.70 -16.65
C VAL A 105 -5.27 9.99 -18.05
N LYS A 106 -4.40 9.13 -18.61
CA LYS A 106 -3.89 9.30 -19.98
C LYS A 106 -5.01 9.25 -21.02
N THR A 107 -5.95 8.32 -20.87
CA THR A 107 -7.10 8.19 -21.78
C THR A 107 -8.02 9.42 -21.68
N SER A 108 -8.27 9.91 -20.46
CA SER A 108 -9.13 11.08 -20.23
C SER A 108 -8.55 12.37 -20.82
N VAL A 109 -7.23 12.58 -20.73
CA VAL A 109 -6.55 13.75 -21.31
C VAL A 109 -6.54 13.71 -22.84
N ALA A 110 -6.37 12.54 -23.45
CA ALA A 110 -6.41 12.39 -24.91
C ALA A 110 -7.79 12.72 -25.51
N GLY A 111 -8.88 12.44 -24.77
CA GLY A 111 -10.25 12.80 -25.18
C GLY A 111 -10.55 14.30 -25.10
N ILE A 112 -9.99 15.01 -24.10
CA ILE A 112 -10.22 16.45 -23.89
C ILE A 112 -9.50 17.31 -24.95
N VAL A 113 -8.34 16.89 -25.45
CA VAL A 113 -7.57 17.63 -26.47
C VAL A 113 -8.35 17.78 -27.79
N ILE A 114 -9.38 16.96 -28.03
CA ILE A 114 -10.20 17.01 -29.26
C ILE A 114 -11.36 18.02 -29.14
N HIS A 115 -11.74 18.47 -27.94
CA HIS A 115 -12.88 19.38 -27.72
C HIS A 115 -12.54 20.58 -26.79
N GLN A 116 -12.02 21.64 -27.41
CA GLN A 116 -12.53 23.02 -27.34
C GLN A 116 -12.20 23.99 -26.14
N ASN A 117 -11.82 25.21 -26.56
CA ASN A 117 -12.02 26.57 -25.98
C ASN A 117 -11.34 27.04 -24.66
N PRO A 118 -10.96 28.34 -24.60
CA PRO A 118 -10.17 28.95 -23.51
C PRO A 118 -10.95 29.35 -22.24
N PHE A 119 -12.24 29.02 -22.10
CA PHE A 119 -13.04 29.34 -20.89
C PHE A 119 -12.73 28.41 -19.69
N LEU A 120 -11.91 27.37 -19.91
CA LEU A 120 -11.55 26.31 -18.95
C LEU A 120 -10.43 26.72 -17.96
N ALA A 121 -10.16 28.02 -17.76
CA ALA A 121 -9.04 28.49 -16.94
C ALA A 121 -9.24 28.25 -15.43
N GLY A 122 -10.47 28.25 -14.92
CA GLY A 122 -10.78 28.00 -13.50
C GLY A 122 -10.52 26.55 -13.05
N THR A 123 -10.84 25.59 -13.92
CA THR A 123 -10.56 24.15 -13.74
C THR A 123 -9.07 23.80 -13.88
N VAL A 124 -8.25 24.65 -14.53
CA VAL A 124 -6.80 24.41 -14.66
C VAL A 124 -6.07 24.66 -13.33
N VAL A 125 -6.56 25.58 -12.50
CA VAL A 125 -5.97 25.88 -11.18
C VAL A 125 -6.27 24.76 -10.17
N GLU A 126 -7.50 24.26 -10.12
CA GLU A 126 -7.88 23.10 -9.28
C GLU A 126 -7.10 21.84 -9.69
N ASN A 127 -6.89 21.65 -11.00
CA ASN A 127 -6.04 20.59 -11.53
C ASN A 127 -4.55 20.76 -11.17
N ALA A 128 -4.05 21.97 -10.98
CA ALA A 128 -2.65 22.22 -10.61
C ALA A 128 -2.39 21.86 -9.13
N GLU A 129 -3.30 22.25 -8.23
CA GLU A 129 -3.22 21.87 -6.82
C GLU A 129 -3.41 20.36 -6.63
N TYR A 130 -4.42 19.77 -7.29
CA TYR A 130 -4.62 18.32 -7.29
C TYR A 130 -3.43 17.56 -7.89
N ARG A 131 -2.77 18.11 -8.92
CA ARG A 131 -1.54 17.53 -9.49
C ARG A 131 -0.37 17.57 -8.49
N LYS A 132 -0.24 18.64 -7.71
CA LYS A 132 0.81 18.80 -6.68
C LYS A 132 0.61 17.81 -5.53
N ILE A 133 -0.56 17.87 -4.90
CA ILE A 133 -1.41 16.73 -4.51
C ILE A 133 -0.87 15.32 -4.76
N ASN A 134 -1.24 14.86 -5.95
CA ASN A 134 -1.00 13.54 -6.46
C ASN A 134 0.49 13.22 -6.60
N LYS A 135 1.31 14.19 -7.04
CA LYS A 135 2.76 14.03 -7.21
C LYS A 135 3.46 13.77 -5.88
N SER A 136 3.12 14.52 -4.82
CA SER A 136 3.70 14.34 -3.49
C SER A 136 3.41 12.95 -2.91
N LEU A 137 2.17 12.48 -3.01
CA LEU A 137 1.88 11.13 -2.51
C LEU A 137 2.47 10.04 -3.42
N GLN A 138 2.53 10.24 -4.74
CA GLN A 138 3.21 9.31 -5.63
C GLN A 138 4.68 9.17 -5.25
N THR A 139 5.36 10.25 -4.87
CA THR A 139 6.72 10.17 -4.33
C THR A 139 6.79 9.40 -3.01
N HIS A 140 5.84 9.63 -2.10
CA HIS A 140 5.78 8.89 -0.83
C HIS A 140 5.62 7.39 -1.05
N VAL A 141 4.72 6.97 -1.94
CA VAL A 141 4.52 5.56 -2.29
C VAL A 141 5.73 4.98 -3.03
N CYS A 142 6.39 5.76 -3.89
CA CYS A 142 7.61 5.32 -4.56
C CYS A 142 8.71 5.00 -3.54
N VAL A 143 8.95 5.89 -2.57
CA VAL A 143 9.92 5.68 -1.49
C VAL A 143 9.53 4.46 -0.65
N TYR A 144 8.26 4.30 -0.32
CA TYR A 144 7.74 3.14 0.40
C TYR A 144 8.02 1.82 -0.34
N LEU A 145 7.70 1.75 -1.63
CA LEU A 145 7.92 0.55 -2.45
C LEU A 145 9.41 0.24 -2.63
N LEU A 146 10.26 1.26 -2.77
CA LEU A 146 11.72 1.09 -2.82
C LEU A 146 12.27 0.52 -1.50
N GLY A 147 11.73 0.96 -0.37
CA GLY A 147 12.06 0.40 0.94
C GLY A 147 11.68 -1.07 1.07
N TRP A 148 10.51 -1.47 0.58
CA TRP A 148 10.11 -2.89 0.59
C TRP A 148 10.89 -3.74 -0.40
N ALA A 149 11.25 -3.18 -1.55
CA ALA A 149 12.10 -3.85 -2.52
C ALA A 149 13.49 -4.13 -1.95
N SER A 150 14.10 -3.17 -1.24
CA SER A 150 15.41 -3.37 -0.62
C SER A 150 15.38 -4.43 0.49
N VAL A 151 14.34 -4.43 1.33
CA VAL A 151 14.13 -5.47 2.36
C VAL A 151 13.99 -6.85 1.70
N SER A 152 13.18 -6.97 0.66
CA SER A 152 12.96 -8.24 -0.05
C SER A 152 14.24 -8.78 -0.68
N ILE A 153 15.05 -7.91 -1.30
CA ILE A 153 16.34 -8.29 -1.88
C ILE A 153 17.31 -8.75 -0.80
N MET A 154 17.39 -8.03 0.32
CA MET A 154 18.27 -8.41 1.44
C MET A 154 17.85 -9.76 2.05
N SER A 155 16.55 -10.01 2.21
CA SER A 155 16.04 -11.30 2.67
C SER A 155 16.43 -12.45 1.75
N ILE A 156 16.32 -12.26 0.43
CA ILE A 156 16.74 -13.25 -0.56
C ILE A 156 18.25 -13.50 -0.47
N LEU A 157 19.07 -12.43 -0.41
CA LEU A 157 20.53 -12.56 -0.31
C LEU A 157 20.96 -13.31 0.95
N ILE A 158 20.34 -13.05 2.09
CA ILE A 158 20.62 -13.76 3.34
C ILE A 158 20.31 -15.26 3.21
N VAL A 159 19.18 -15.62 2.59
CA VAL A 159 18.83 -17.03 2.34
C VAL A 159 19.88 -17.70 1.45
N PHE A 160 20.32 -17.04 0.38
CA PHE A 160 21.38 -17.57 -0.49
C PHE A 160 22.71 -17.77 0.24
N ILE A 161 23.12 -16.83 1.08
CA ILE A 161 24.37 -16.92 1.84
C ILE A 161 24.32 -18.02 2.92
N ILE A 162 23.16 -18.25 3.55
CA ILE A 162 22.99 -19.31 4.56
C ILE A 162 22.84 -20.69 3.90
N ALA A 163 22.40 -20.75 2.64
CA ALA A 163 22.26 -22.00 1.89
C ALA A 163 23.59 -22.53 1.32
N GLU A 164 24.65 -21.71 1.30
CA GLU A 164 26.04 -22.10 1.04
C GLU A 164 26.75 -22.54 2.34
#